data_AF-A0A1I6IPX0-F1
#
_entry.id   AF-A0A1I6IPX0-F1
#
_cell.length_a   1.000
_cell.length_b   1.000
_cell.length_c   1.000
_cell.angle_alpha   90.00
_cell.angle_beta   90.00
_cell.angle_gamma   90.00
#
_symmetry.space_group_name_H-M   'P 1'
#
loop_
_entity.id
_entity.type
_entity.pdbx_description
1 polymer ?
#
loop_
_entity_poly.entity_id
_entity_poly.type
_entity_poly.pdbx_seq_one_letter_code
_entity_poly.pdbx_strand_id
1 'polypeptide(L)'
;MSAVALPEEAAARRARVWFWWLGALAVLVFAVAWLWVAMAYGEEFSEEGKARAAGTTMAGTGFAIGLVPVLILHAVSIVFAMLLAREGWGRPLPGRFVVAVFAVGAASLPGFVLWMLLSPGGTMFVPEPYVP
;
A
#
# COMPACT_ATOMS: atom_id res chain seq x y z
N MET A 1 16.02 33.56 26.11
CA MET A 1 15.85 32.34 26.93
C MET A 1 15.17 31.30 26.05
N SER A 2 15.88 30.26 25.62
CA SER A 2 15.28 29.14 24.88
C SER A 2 14.55 28.24 25.86
N ALA A 3 13.23 28.06 25.69
CA ALA A 3 12.47 27.10 26.48
C ALA A 3 13.01 25.68 26.19
N VAL A 4 13.57 25.03 27.21
CA VAL A 4 13.95 23.62 27.14
C VAL A 4 12.65 22.81 27.19
N ALA A 5 12.29 22.20 26.07
CA ALA A 5 11.10 21.35 25.98
C ALA A 5 11.23 20.15 26.92
N LEU A 6 10.12 19.78 27.58
CA LEU A 6 10.09 18.61 28.44
C LEU A 6 10.29 17.33 27.59
N PRO A 7 10.87 16.24 28.15
CA PRO A 7 11.21 15.02 27.40
C PRO A 7 10.04 14.43 26.59
N GLU A 8 8.82 14.54 27.11
CA GLU A 8 7.58 14.06 26.48
C GLU A 8 7.20 14.88 25.24
N GLU A 9 7.34 16.20 25.29
CA GLU A 9 7.08 17.07 24.14
C GLU A 9 8.07 16.82 23.01
N ALA A 10 9.34 16.56 23.37
CA ALA A 10 10.36 16.17 22.41
C ALA A 10 10.08 14.80 21.77
N ALA A 11 9.55 13.83 22.53
CA ALA A 11 9.12 12.54 22.00
C ALA A 11 7.91 12.69 21.06
N ALA A 12 6.87 13.40 21.48
CA ALA A 12 5.68 13.65 20.66
C ALA A 12 6.01 14.43 19.37
N ARG A 13 6.95 15.37 19.42
CA ARG A 13 7.44 16.06 18.22
C ARG A 13 8.17 15.10 17.27
N ARG A 14 9.05 14.24 17.80
CA ARG A 14 9.75 13.22 17.00
C ARG A 14 8.79 12.24 16.34
N ALA A 15 7.79 11.74 17.08
CA ALA A 15 6.78 10.83 16.54
C ALA A 15 5.99 11.48 15.38
N ARG A 16 5.64 12.76 15.50
CA ARG A 16 4.98 13.51 14.42
C ARG A 16 5.87 13.68 13.18
N VAL A 17 7.14 13.99 13.37
CA VAL A 17 8.13 14.07 12.28
C VAL A 17 8.23 12.72 11.57
N TRP A 18 8.37 11.62 12.32
CA TRP A 18 8.42 10.27 11.76
C TRP A 18 7.12 9.88 11.04
N PHE A 19 5.96 10.24 11.58
CA PHE A 19 4.67 9.99 10.95
C PHE A 19 4.61 10.61 9.55
N TRP A 20 5.01 11.87 9.40
CA TRP A 20 5.00 12.54 8.10
C TRP A 20 6.06 12.02 7.14
N TRP A 21 7.28 11.77 7.63
CA TRP A 21 8.35 11.21 6.80
C TRP A 21 8.02 9.81 6.29
N LEU A 22 7.54 8.93 7.17
CA LEU A 22 7.11 7.59 6.79
C LEU A 22 5.86 7.64 5.91
N GLY A 23 4.96 8.60 6.10
CA GLY A 23 3.83 8.84 5.21
C GLY A 23 4.28 9.20 3.79
N ALA A 24 5.22 10.12 3.65
CA ALA A 24 5.78 10.49 2.34
C ALA A 24 6.52 9.31 1.68
N LEU A 25 7.31 8.56 2.46
CA LEU A 25 7.97 7.34 1.97
C LEU A 25 6.94 6.27 1.55
N ALA A 26 5.86 6.11 2.33
CA ALA A 26 4.81 5.15 2.04
C ALA A 26 4.15 5.40 0.69
N VAL A 27 3.99 6.67 0.27
CA VAL A 27 3.47 6.98 -1.09
C VAL A 27 4.33 6.32 -2.16
N LEU A 28 5.65 6.45 -2.07
CA LEU A 28 6.58 5.85 -3.04
C LEU A 28 6.55 4.33 -2.98
N VAL A 29 6.55 3.78 -1.76
CA VAL A 29 6.50 2.32 -1.55
C VAL A 29 5.20 1.73 -2.10
N PHE A 30 4.05 2.37 -1.86
CA PHE A 30 2.78 1.91 -2.40
C PHE A 30 2.70 2.05 -3.92
N ALA A 31 3.28 3.10 -4.51
CA ALA A 31 3.36 3.20 -5.98
C ALA A 31 4.11 2.01 -6.59
N VAL A 32 5.26 1.64 -6.03
CA VAL A 32 6.02 0.44 -6.46
C VAL A 32 5.22 -0.84 -6.17
N ALA A 33 4.55 -0.90 -5.02
CA ALA A 33 3.73 -2.06 -4.66
C ALA A 33 2.57 -2.28 -5.64
N TRP A 34 1.88 -1.21 -6.07
CA TRP A 34 0.82 -1.31 -7.07
C TRP A 34 1.35 -1.69 -8.46
N LEU A 35 2.52 -1.18 -8.86
CA LEU A 35 3.21 -1.64 -10.06
C LEU A 35 3.55 -3.14 -9.97
N TRP A 36 3.98 -3.61 -8.80
CA TRP A 36 4.23 -5.04 -8.58
C TRP A 36 2.96 -5.88 -8.76
N VAL A 37 1.82 -5.45 -8.21
CA VAL A 37 0.54 -6.15 -8.43
C VAL A 37 0.19 -6.19 -9.91
N ALA A 38 0.39 -5.09 -10.62
CA ALA A 38 0.14 -5.01 -12.05
C ALA A 38 0.96 -6.01 -12.86
N MET A 39 2.27 -6.10 -12.58
CA MET A 39 3.14 -7.08 -13.23
C MET A 39 2.72 -8.51 -12.90
N ALA A 40 2.34 -8.78 -11.65
CA ALA A 40 1.92 -10.11 -11.21
C ALA A 40 0.64 -10.59 -11.92
N TYR A 41 -0.36 -9.72 -12.08
CA TYR A 41 -1.55 -10.05 -12.87
C TYR A 41 -1.26 -10.10 -14.37
N GLY A 42 -0.36 -9.24 -14.87
CA GLY A 42 0.12 -9.28 -16.24
C GLY A 42 0.72 -10.65 -16.58
N GLU A 43 1.59 -11.17 -15.72
CA GLU A 43 2.19 -12.50 -15.86
C GLU A 43 1.14 -13.62 -15.81
N GLU A 44 0.20 -13.56 -14.86
CA GLU A 44 -0.92 -14.52 -14.79
C GLU A 44 -1.67 -14.57 -16.13
N PHE A 45 -2.05 -13.41 -16.67
CA PHE A 45 -2.83 -13.34 -17.90
C PHE A 45 -2.03 -13.72 -19.15
N SER A 46 -0.75 -13.34 -19.24
CA SER A 46 0.10 -13.67 -20.39
C SER A 46 0.49 -15.15 -20.44
N GLU A 47 0.67 -15.79 -19.28
CA GLU A 47 1.11 -17.18 -19.20
C GLU A 47 -0.03 -18.21 -19.11
N GLU A 48 -1.26 -17.80 -18.77
CA GLU A 48 -2.41 -18.72 -18.61
C GLU A 48 -2.66 -19.58 -19.86
N GLY A 49 -2.51 -19.01 -21.07
CA GLY A 49 -2.69 -19.77 -22.31
C GLY A 49 -1.68 -20.92 -22.47
N LYS A 50 -0.41 -20.66 -22.13
CA LYS A 50 0.67 -21.66 -22.16
C LYS A 50 0.50 -22.71 -21.06
N ALA A 51 0.12 -22.28 -19.86
CA ALA A 51 -0.18 -23.17 -18.75
C ALA A 51 -1.31 -24.14 -19.11
N ARG A 52 -2.42 -23.64 -19.69
CA ARG A 52 -3.53 -24.50 -20.14
C ARG A 52 -3.12 -25.50 -21.22
N ALA A 53 -2.29 -25.08 -22.19
CA ALA A 53 -1.76 -25.99 -23.21
C ALA A 53 -0.88 -27.11 -22.62
N ALA A 54 -0.24 -26.84 -21.48
CA ALA A 54 0.54 -27.82 -20.71
C ALA A 54 -0.28 -28.62 -19.68
N GLY A 55 -1.61 -28.42 -19.61
CA GLY A 55 -2.48 -29.09 -18.63
C GLY A 55 -2.39 -28.53 -17.21
N THR A 56 -1.85 -27.32 -17.02
CA THR A 56 -1.74 -26.61 -15.74
C THR A 56 -2.55 -25.30 -15.76
N THR A 57 -2.40 -24.45 -14.73
CA THR A 57 -3.06 -23.14 -14.65
C THR A 57 -2.19 -22.14 -13.89
N MET A 58 -2.30 -20.87 -14.26
CA MET A 58 -1.77 -19.70 -13.56
C MET A 58 -2.82 -18.99 -12.70
N ALA A 59 -4.07 -19.46 -12.72
CA ALA A 59 -5.19 -18.82 -12.02
C ALA A 59 -4.87 -18.54 -10.54
N GLY A 60 -5.01 -17.28 -10.15
CA GLY A 60 -4.77 -16.81 -8.77
C GLY A 60 -3.30 -16.51 -8.45
N THR A 61 -2.37 -16.69 -9.39
CA THR A 61 -0.95 -16.35 -9.18
C THR A 61 -0.79 -14.86 -8.91
N GLY A 62 -1.39 -13.99 -9.71
CA GLY A 62 -1.38 -12.54 -9.54
C GLY A 62 -1.99 -12.08 -8.21
N PHE A 63 -3.02 -12.77 -7.73
CA PHE A 63 -3.55 -12.55 -6.38
C PHE A 63 -2.51 -12.90 -5.31
N ALA A 64 -1.94 -14.11 -5.37
CA ALA A 64 -1.06 -14.65 -4.34
C ALA A 64 0.30 -13.93 -4.27
N ILE A 65 0.92 -13.64 -5.42
CA ILE A 65 2.25 -13.01 -5.47
C ILE A 65 2.18 -11.49 -5.60
N GLY A 66 1.05 -10.95 -6.07
CA GLY A 66 0.82 -9.51 -6.24
C GLY A 66 0.03 -8.92 -5.08
N LEU A 67 -1.28 -9.19 -5.05
CA LEU A 67 -2.21 -8.49 -4.15
C LEU A 67 -2.00 -8.82 -2.66
N VAL A 68 -1.80 -10.09 -2.32
CA VAL A 68 -1.63 -10.52 -0.91
C VAL A 68 -0.46 -9.79 -0.22
N PRO A 69 0.76 -9.72 -0.80
CA PRO A 69 1.86 -8.92 -0.24
C PRO A 69 1.49 -7.45 0.00
N VAL A 70 0.73 -6.84 -0.91
CA VAL A 70 0.28 -5.45 -0.76
C VAL A 70 -0.73 -5.30 0.38
N LEU A 71 -1.63 -6.26 0.58
CA LEU A 71 -2.55 -6.26 1.72
C LEU A 71 -1.79 -6.39 3.05
N ILE A 72 -0.75 -7.23 3.09
CA ILE A 72 0.14 -7.35 4.26
C ILE A 72 0.85 -6.01 4.52
N LEU A 73 1.37 -5.36 3.47
CA LEU A 73 1.99 -4.04 3.58
C LEU A 73 1.02 -2.97 4.14
N HIS A 74 -0.25 -2.99 3.74
CA HIS A 74 -1.28 -2.11 4.34
C HIS A 74 -1.44 -2.38 5.83
N ALA A 75 -1.57 -3.65 6.23
CA ALA A 75 -1.74 -4.01 7.63
C ALA A 75 -0.55 -3.57 8.49
N VAL A 76 0.67 -3.83 8.03
CA VAL A 76 1.92 -3.40 8.70
C VAL A 76 1.99 -1.88 8.80
N SER A 77 1.69 -1.16 7.71
CA SER A 77 1.71 0.31 7.69
C SER A 77 0.68 0.91 8.65
N ILE A 78 -0.52 0.31 8.76
CA ILE A 78 -1.55 0.72 9.72
C ILE A 78 -1.04 0.55 11.14
N VAL A 79 -0.40 -0.57 11.47
CA VAL A 79 0.18 -0.81 12.79
C VAL A 79 1.22 0.26 13.13
N PHE A 80 2.17 0.55 12.23
CA PHE A 80 3.17 1.62 12.46
C PHE A 80 2.53 3.00 12.62
N ALA A 81 1.54 3.34 11.78
CA ALA A 81 0.82 4.61 11.90
C ALA A 81 0.06 4.71 13.23
N MET A 82 -0.52 3.62 13.74
CA MET A 82 -1.18 3.60 15.05
C MET A 82 -0.21 3.83 16.21
N LEU A 83 0.99 3.23 16.14
CA LEU A 83 2.04 3.43 17.16
C LEU A 83 2.52 4.88 17.18
N LEU A 84 2.78 5.48 16.02
CA LEU A 84 3.18 6.88 15.92
C LEU A 84 2.04 7.84 16.30
N ALA A 85 0.80 7.51 15.96
CA ALA A 85 -0.37 8.30 16.35
C ALA A 85 -0.58 8.31 17.87
N ARG A 86 -0.26 7.20 18.56
CA ARG A 86 -0.26 7.12 20.02
C ARG A 86 0.72 8.12 20.62
N GLU A 87 1.97 8.08 20.20
CA GLU A 87 3.05 8.90 20.77
C GLU A 87 2.96 10.37 20.37
N GLY A 88 2.51 10.67 19.15
CA GLY A 88 2.48 12.03 18.63
C GLY A 88 1.28 12.87 19.08
N TRP A 89 0.12 12.24 19.33
CA TRP A 89 -1.15 12.94 19.59
C TRP A 89 -1.97 12.39 20.77
N GLY A 90 -1.55 11.32 21.44
CA GLY A 90 -2.23 10.82 22.65
C GLY A 90 -3.69 10.35 22.44
N ARG A 91 -4.13 10.11 21.20
CA ARG A 91 -5.53 9.77 20.88
C ARG A 91 -5.98 8.45 21.54
N PRO A 92 -7.28 8.21 21.80
CA PRO A 92 -7.77 6.89 22.20
C PRO A 92 -7.68 5.89 21.03
N LEU A 93 -7.73 4.58 21.31
CA LEU A 93 -7.54 3.51 20.30
C LEU A 93 -8.41 3.68 19.04
N PRO A 94 -9.73 3.97 19.14
CA PRO A 94 -10.56 4.15 17.94
C PRO A 94 -10.08 5.32 17.08
N GLY A 95 -9.68 6.44 17.71
CA GLY A 95 -9.16 7.61 17.02
C GLY A 95 -7.82 7.36 16.32
N ARG A 96 -6.96 6.50 16.89
CA ARG A 96 -5.69 6.09 16.25
C ARG A 96 -5.93 5.22 15.03
N PHE A 97 -6.85 4.26 15.14
CA PHE A 97 -7.18 3.36 14.04
C PHE A 97 -7.72 4.15 12.83
N VAL A 98 -8.67 5.06 13.06
CA VAL A 98 -9.22 5.92 12.00
C VAL A 98 -8.11 6.73 11.32
N VAL A 99 -7.25 7.41 12.09
CA VAL A 99 -6.12 8.16 11.52
C VAL A 99 -5.19 7.29 10.70
N ALA A 100 -4.83 6.11 11.21
CA ALA A 100 -3.93 5.20 10.53
C ALA A 100 -4.51 4.70 9.21
N VAL A 101 -5.78 4.29 9.20
CA VAL A 101 -6.48 3.84 7.98
C VAL A 101 -6.55 4.97 6.95
N PHE A 102 -6.92 6.19 7.36
CA PHE A 102 -6.97 7.32 6.43
C PHE A 102 -5.59 7.70 5.90
N ALA A 103 -4.55 7.70 6.75
CA ALA A 103 -3.19 8.04 6.34
C ALA A 103 -2.63 7.00 5.35
N VAL A 104 -2.79 5.71 5.65
CA VAL A 104 -2.33 4.62 4.77
C VAL A 104 -3.14 4.60 3.48
N GLY A 105 -4.46 4.77 3.55
CA GLY A 105 -5.32 4.89 2.38
C GLY A 105 -4.91 6.06 1.48
N ALA A 106 -4.72 7.25 2.06
CA ALA A 106 -4.27 8.42 1.32
C ALA A 106 -2.87 8.24 0.70
N ALA A 107 -1.96 7.51 1.36
CA ALA A 107 -0.66 7.20 0.81
C ALA A 107 -0.71 6.17 -0.33
N SER A 108 -1.62 5.19 -0.23
CA SER A 108 -1.75 4.09 -1.19
C SER A 108 -2.49 4.48 -2.47
N LEU A 109 -3.53 5.32 -2.35
CA LEU A 109 -4.41 5.71 -3.44
C LEU A 109 -3.70 6.29 -4.68
N PRO A 110 -2.71 7.20 -4.56
CA PRO A 110 -2.04 7.75 -5.73
C PRO A 110 -1.40 6.68 -6.62
N GLY A 111 -0.75 5.68 -6.02
CA GLY A 111 -0.14 4.57 -6.75
C GLY A 111 -1.17 3.72 -7.48
N PHE A 112 -2.25 3.36 -6.77
CA PHE A 112 -3.36 2.59 -7.34
C PHE A 112 -4.03 3.33 -8.51
N VAL A 113 -4.39 4.60 -8.30
CA VAL A 113 -5.08 5.44 -9.28
C VAL A 113 -4.18 5.70 -10.50
N LEU A 114 -2.89 6.00 -10.29
CA LEU A 114 -1.97 6.19 -11.38
C LEU A 114 -1.90 4.94 -12.26
N TRP A 115 -1.85 3.75 -11.65
CA TRP A 115 -1.84 2.51 -12.42
C TRP A 115 -3.16 2.30 -13.19
N MET A 116 -4.32 2.52 -12.56
CA MET A 116 -5.61 2.45 -13.25
C MET A 116 -5.65 3.38 -14.48
N LEU A 117 -5.15 4.60 -14.35
CA LEU A 117 -5.15 5.58 -15.44
C LEU A 117 -4.18 5.23 -16.58
N LEU A 118 -3.07 4.54 -16.28
CA LEU A 118 -2.08 4.12 -17.27
C LEU A 118 -2.39 2.76 -17.89
N SER A 119 -3.21 1.93 -17.23
CA SER A 119 -3.57 0.60 -17.71
C SER A 119 -4.52 0.64 -18.90
N PRO A 120 -4.30 -0.16 -19.96
CA PRO A 120 -5.27 -0.32 -21.03
C PRO A 120 -6.61 -0.82 -20.46
N GLY A 121 -7.71 -0.16 -20.83
CA GLY A 121 -9.04 -0.51 -20.34
C GLY A 121 -9.35 -0.10 -18.88
N GLY A 122 -8.41 0.54 -18.18
CA GLY A 122 -8.64 1.06 -16.83
C GLY A 122 -8.83 -0.03 -15.77
N THR A 123 -8.29 -1.23 -16.00
CA THR A 123 -8.41 -2.36 -15.07
C THR A 123 -7.07 -3.07 -14.91
N MET A 124 -6.82 -3.59 -13.71
CA MET A 124 -5.66 -4.44 -13.40
C MET A 124 -6.04 -5.90 -13.11
N PHE A 125 -7.34 -6.17 -12.95
CA PHE A 125 -7.85 -7.46 -12.46
C PHE A 125 -8.65 -8.21 -13.53
N VAL A 126 -8.85 -7.60 -14.70
CA VAL A 126 -9.54 -8.21 -15.83
C VAL A 126 -8.54 -8.40 -16.95
N PRO A 127 -8.43 -9.62 -17.51
CA PRO A 127 -7.59 -9.86 -18.67
C PRO A 127 -8.11 -9.08 -19.89
N GLU A 128 -7.19 -8.66 -20.77
CA GLU A 128 -7.59 -8.05 -22.04
C GLU A 128 -8.36 -9.04 -22.92
N PRO A 129 -9.37 -8.59 -23.69
CA PRO A 129 -10.05 -9.43 -24.65
C PRO A 129 -9.04 -9.98 -25.67
N TYR A 130 -8.96 -11.31 -25.78
CA TYR A 130 -8.14 -11.96 -26.80
C TYR A 130 -8.63 -11.54 -28.21
N VAL A 131 -7.78 -10.87 -28.97
CA VAL A 131 -8.02 -10.58 -30.39
C VAL A 131 -7.18 -11.56 -31.21
N PRO A 132 -7.81 -12.49 -31.96
CA PRO A 132 -7.13 -13.52 -32.75
C PRO A 132 -6.34 -12.96 -33.94
#